data_AF-A0A5B1REL6-F1
#
_entry.id   AF-A0A5B1REL6-F1
#
_cell.length_a   1.000
_cell.length_b   1.000
_cell.length_c   1.000
_cell.angle_alpha   90.00
_cell.angle_beta   90.00
_cell.angle_gamma   90.00
#
_symmetry.space_group_name_H-M   'P 1'
#
loop_
_entity.id
_entity.type
_entity.pdbx_description
1 polymer ?
#
loop_
_entity_poly.entity_id
_entity_poly.type
_entity_poly.pdbx_seq_one_letter_code
_entity_poly.pdbx_strand_id
1 'polypeptide(L)'
;MQALSSPFPTVTSLAPVPAASPAAAEHPDDAAALLLQQEEAQSALEAISTDIGRTGLDIIDSYRALKVHLGALVRFRAAAHTPPLSDAIVARVDTLIDKLCASINALEQAALPLPKLHNDMYGVAADI
;
A
#
# COMPACT_ATOMS: atom_id res chain seq x y z
N MET A 1 -16.25 28.06 -62.10
CA MET A 1 -16.40 27.36 -63.39
C MET A 1 -15.73 26.00 -63.27
N GLN A 2 -16.53 24.94 -63.31
CA GLN A 2 -16.34 23.65 -64.00
C GLN A 2 -17.06 22.53 -63.25
N ALA A 3 -17.97 21.90 -63.97
CA ALA A 3 -18.67 20.67 -63.65
C ALA A 3 -18.10 19.55 -64.53
N LEU A 4 -18.33 18.30 -64.12
CA LEU A 4 -18.60 17.06 -64.89
C LEU A 4 -18.15 15.86 -64.02
N SER A 5 -19.06 15.09 -63.41
CA SER A 5 -19.87 13.98 -63.97
C SER A 5 -19.15 12.61 -63.96
N SER A 6 -19.47 11.74 -62.98
CA SER A 6 -20.19 10.44 -63.13
C SER A 6 -19.25 9.21 -63.17
N PRO A 7 -19.69 7.94 -63.01
CA PRO A 7 -20.92 7.37 -62.41
C PRO A 7 -20.65 6.26 -61.35
N PHE A 8 -21.70 5.86 -60.62
CA PHE A 8 -21.76 4.59 -59.88
C PHE A 8 -21.81 3.38 -60.83
N PRO A 9 -21.30 2.21 -60.40
CA PRO A 9 -21.87 0.93 -60.75
C PRO A 9 -22.56 0.27 -59.55
N THR A 10 -23.80 -0.16 -59.77
CA THR A 10 -24.59 -1.08 -58.95
C THR A 10 -24.31 -2.51 -59.38
N VAL A 11 -23.78 -3.37 -58.51
CA VAL A 11 -24.00 -4.84 -58.40
C VAL A 11 -23.31 -5.25 -57.07
N THR A 12 -23.76 -6.13 -56.18
CA THR A 12 -24.66 -7.28 -56.18
C THR A 12 -25.10 -7.47 -54.72
N SER A 13 -26.37 -7.79 -54.49
CA SER A 13 -26.87 -8.25 -53.19
C SER A 13 -26.10 -9.49 -52.74
N LEU A 14 -25.21 -9.35 -51.77
CA LEU A 14 -24.57 -10.47 -51.08
C LEU A 14 -25.56 -10.97 -50.02
N ALA A 15 -25.95 -12.23 -50.18
CA ALA A 15 -26.85 -12.99 -49.32
C ALA A 15 -26.56 -12.77 -47.82
N PRO A 16 -27.57 -12.87 -46.94
CA PRO A 16 -27.33 -12.78 -45.50
C PRO A 16 -26.38 -13.92 -45.11
N VAL A 17 -25.19 -13.54 -44.64
CA VAL A 17 -24.30 -14.44 -43.92
C VAL A 17 -25.14 -15.01 -42.76
N PRO A 18 -25.25 -16.34 -42.60
CA PRO A 18 -25.99 -16.89 -41.49
C PRO A 18 -25.37 -16.37 -40.20
N ALA A 19 -26.23 -15.78 -39.35
CA ALA A 19 -25.86 -15.26 -38.05
C ALA A 19 -25.15 -16.37 -37.25
N ALA A 20 -23.83 -16.30 -37.14
CA ALA A 20 -23.08 -17.12 -36.20
C ALA A 20 -23.08 -16.40 -34.85
N SER A 21 -24.09 -16.68 -34.04
CA SER A 21 -24.01 -16.69 -32.57
C SER A 21 -25.31 -17.27 -32.02
N PRO A 22 -25.31 -17.97 -30.85
CA PRO A 22 -24.28 -17.97 -29.82
C PRO A 22 -23.91 -19.38 -29.35
N ALA A 23 -22.63 -19.73 -29.36
CA ALA A 23 -22.14 -20.80 -28.50
C ALA A 23 -20.68 -20.50 -28.15
N ALA A 24 -20.46 -19.42 -27.41
CA ALA A 24 -19.47 -19.50 -26.36
C ALA A 24 -20.04 -20.50 -25.34
N ALA A 25 -19.90 -21.80 -25.63
CA ALA A 25 -19.94 -22.78 -24.58
C ALA A 25 -18.69 -22.47 -23.76
N GLU A 26 -18.84 -21.65 -22.72
CA GLU A 26 -17.84 -21.57 -21.66
C GLU A 26 -17.60 -23.01 -21.25
N HIS A 27 -16.44 -23.54 -21.63
CA HIS A 27 -16.11 -24.91 -21.30
C HIS A 27 -16.11 -24.94 -19.76
N PRO A 28 -16.77 -25.92 -19.11
CA PRO A 28 -16.73 -26.02 -17.65
C PRO A 28 -15.31 -26.04 -17.08
N ASP A 29 -14.32 -26.41 -17.91
CA ASP A 29 -12.88 -26.34 -17.63
C ASP A 29 -12.35 -24.89 -17.53
N ASP A 30 -12.84 -23.95 -18.36
CA ASP A 30 -12.51 -22.53 -18.27
C ASP A 30 -13.15 -21.88 -17.04
N ALA A 31 -14.39 -22.24 -16.71
CA ALA A 31 -15.05 -21.73 -15.50
C ALA A 31 -14.37 -22.21 -14.21
N ALA A 32 -13.91 -23.47 -14.18
CA ALA A 32 -13.13 -24.01 -13.07
C ALA A 32 -11.74 -23.35 -12.97
N ALA A 33 -11.08 -23.11 -14.11
CA ALA A 33 -9.80 -22.40 -14.15
C ALA A 33 -9.94 -20.94 -13.67
N LEU A 34 -11.02 -20.25 -14.06
CA LEU A 34 -11.30 -18.88 -13.60
C LEU A 34 -11.61 -18.82 -12.10
N LEU A 35 -12.35 -19.79 -11.55
CA LEU A 35 -12.59 -19.89 -10.12
C LEU A 35 -11.29 -20.12 -9.34
N LEU A 36 -10.43 -21.02 -9.82
CA LEU A 36 -9.13 -21.29 -9.19
C LEU A 36 -8.22 -20.06 -9.24
N GLN A 37 -8.18 -19.36 -10.39
CA GLN A 37 -7.45 -18.09 -10.53
C GLN A 37 -8.00 -17.01 -9.57
N GLN A 38 -9.31 -16.98 -9.35
CA GLN A 38 -9.92 -16.02 -8.42
C GLN A 38 -9.62 -16.35 -6.96
N GLU A 39 -9.62 -17.63 -6.57
CA GLU A 39 -9.19 -18.07 -5.24
C GLU A 39 -7.72 -17.74 -5.00
N GLU A 40 -6.83 -17.98 -5.98
CA GLU A 40 -5.42 -17.60 -5.91
C GLU A 40 -5.23 -16.09 -5.76
N ALA A 41 -5.96 -15.29 -6.55
CA ALA A 41 -5.91 -13.84 -6.46
C ALA A 41 -6.38 -13.34 -5.09
N GLN A 42 -7.44 -13.95 -4.54
CA GLN A 42 -7.98 -13.59 -3.23
C GLN A 42 -7.00 -13.94 -2.11
N SER A 43 -6.38 -15.12 -2.17
CA SER A 43 -5.35 -15.53 -1.22
C SER A 43 -4.12 -14.60 -1.29
N ALA A 44 -3.69 -14.21 -2.48
CA ALA A 44 -2.58 -13.27 -2.66
C ALA A 44 -2.90 -11.89 -2.06
N LEU A 45 -4.12 -11.39 -2.25
CA LEU A 45 -4.55 -10.11 -1.66
C LEU A 45 -4.60 -10.18 -0.13
N GLU A 46 -5.05 -11.29 0.45
CA GLU A 46 -5.09 -11.50 1.89
C GLU A 46 -3.67 -11.55 2.50
N ALA A 47 -2.73 -12.21 1.81
CA ALA A 47 -1.32 -12.21 2.20
C ALA A 47 -0.72 -10.80 2.18
N ILE A 48 -0.96 -10.04 1.10
CA ILE A 48 -0.52 -8.64 0.99
C ILE A 48 -1.13 -7.78 2.10
N SER A 49 -2.43 -7.94 2.39
CA SER A 49 -3.10 -7.21 3.46
C SER A 49 -2.47 -7.50 4.83
N THR A 50 -2.19 -8.77 5.10
CA THR A 50 -1.53 -9.21 6.33
C THR A 50 -0.13 -8.60 6.48
N ASP A 51 0.66 -8.60 5.40
CA ASP A 51 2.01 -8.04 5.38
C ASP A 51 2.00 -6.51 5.57
N ILE A 52 1.05 -5.80 4.94
CA ILE A 52 0.85 -4.36 5.16
C ILE A 52 0.49 -4.09 6.62
N GLY A 53 -0.44 -4.85 7.20
CA GLY A 53 -0.84 -4.72 8.60
C GLY A 53 0.32 -4.92 9.56
N ARG A 54 1.14 -5.96 9.33
CA ARG A 54 2.35 -6.24 10.12
C ARG A 54 3.37 -5.12 10.02
N THR A 55 3.65 -4.66 8.79
CA THR A 55 4.59 -3.55 8.55
C THR A 55 4.12 -2.28 9.26
N GLY A 56 2.82 -1.99 9.24
CA GLY A 56 2.23 -0.87 9.96
C GLY A 56 2.43 -0.96 11.47
N LEU A 57 2.24 -2.15 12.06
CA LEU A 57 2.49 -2.38 13.48
C LEU A 57 3.97 -2.20 13.85
N ASP A 58 4.88 -2.74 13.05
CA ASP A 58 6.33 -2.62 13.27
C ASP A 58 6.79 -1.15 13.26
N ILE A 59 6.20 -0.31 12.39
CA ILE A 59 6.45 1.14 12.34
C ILE A 59 5.97 1.82 13.63
N ILE A 60 4.76 1.48 14.12
CA ILE A 60 4.20 2.04 15.35
C ILE A 60 5.06 1.66 16.56
N ASP A 61 5.47 0.40 16.66
CA ASP A 61 6.32 -0.09 17.74
C ASP A 61 7.70 0.57 17.71
N SER A 62 8.29 0.70 16.52
CA SER A 62 9.54 1.43 16.32
C SER A 62 9.42 2.90 16.75
N TYR A 63 8.36 3.58 16.34
CA TYR A 63 8.10 4.97 16.74
C TYR A 63 7.97 5.11 18.26
N ARG A 64 7.23 4.21 18.92
CA ARG A 64 7.09 4.18 20.37
C ARG A 64 8.44 3.98 21.05
N ALA A 65 9.25 3.04 20.58
CA ALA A 65 10.59 2.77 21.12
C ALA A 65 11.51 3.98 20.99
N LEU A 66 11.51 4.66 19.82
CA LEU A 66 12.31 5.87 19.60
C LEU A 66 11.94 6.98 20.60
N LYS A 67 10.63 7.21 20.87
CA LYS A 67 10.21 8.21 21.87
C LYS A 67 10.66 7.86 23.28
N VAL A 68 10.61 6.59 23.65
CA VAL A 68 11.09 6.12 24.96
C VAL A 68 12.59 6.39 25.09
N HIS A 69 13.39 6.08 24.06
CA HIS A 69 14.82 6.34 24.04
C HIS A 69 15.15 7.83 24.08
N LEU A 70 14.42 8.66 23.33
CA LEU A 70 14.57 10.12 23.38
C LEU A 70 14.33 10.64 24.80
N GLY A 71 13.23 10.22 25.44
CA GLY A 71 12.93 10.61 26.82
C GLY A 71 14.00 10.14 27.82
N ALA A 72 14.56 8.95 27.62
CA ALA A 72 15.67 8.45 28.43
C ALA A 72 16.95 9.28 28.27
N LEU A 73 17.32 9.65 27.04
CA LEU A 73 18.49 10.48 26.77
C LEU A 73 18.34 11.89 27.32
N VAL A 74 17.16 12.51 27.17
CA VAL A 74 16.88 13.85 27.73
C VAL A 74 17.01 13.82 29.26
N ARG A 75 16.46 12.81 29.93
CA ARG A 75 16.62 12.63 31.38
C ARG A 75 18.08 12.38 31.78
N PHE A 76 18.79 11.52 31.04
CA PHE A 76 20.22 11.28 31.26
C PHE A 76 21.02 12.58 31.13
N ARG A 77 20.73 13.39 30.11
CA ARG A 77 21.42 14.65 29.84
C ARG A 77 21.19 15.70 30.93
N ALA A 78 19.99 15.74 31.49
CA ALA A 78 19.58 16.69 32.53
C ALA A 78 19.97 16.24 33.95
N ALA A 79 20.36 14.98 34.14
CA ALA A 79 20.74 14.46 35.45
C ALA A 79 22.03 15.11 35.97
N ALA A 80 22.10 15.33 37.28
CA ALA A 80 23.34 15.72 37.95
C ALA A 80 24.24 14.49 38.09
N HIS A 81 25.33 14.44 37.31
CA HIS A 81 26.30 13.34 37.35
C HIS A 81 27.42 13.63 38.34
N THR A 82 27.82 12.62 39.11
CA THR A 82 28.98 12.70 40.01
C THR A 82 29.84 11.45 39.83
N PRO A 83 31.09 11.59 39.31
CA PRO A 83 31.70 12.81 38.80
C PRO A 83 30.94 13.40 37.59
N PRO A 84 31.11 14.70 37.28
CA PRO A 84 30.52 15.30 36.08
C PRO A 84 30.91 14.54 34.81
N LEU A 85 29.99 14.48 33.85
CA LEU A 85 30.30 13.93 32.53
C LEU A 85 31.35 14.78 31.83
N SER A 86 32.18 14.13 31.01
CA SER A 86 33.08 14.85 30.12
C SER A 86 32.32 15.52 28.97
N ASP A 87 32.89 16.60 28.43
CA ASP A 87 32.31 17.33 27.29
C ASP A 87 32.09 16.42 26.07
N ALA A 88 32.97 15.44 25.85
CA ALA A 88 32.83 14.48 24.76
C ALA A 88 31.60 13.58 24.91
N ILE A 89 31.27 13.16 26.14
CA ILE A 89 30.07 12.36 26.42
C ILE A 89 28.82 13.24 26.25
N VAL A 90 28.86 14.46 26.76
CA VAL A 90 27.79 15.45 26.62
C VAL A 90 27.46 15.70 25.14
N ALA A 91 28.47 16.02 24.32
CA ALA A 91 28.30 16.25 22.89
C ALA A 91 27.74 15.03 22.15
N ARG A 92 28.16 13.82 22.57
CA ARG A 92 27.63 12.58 22.01
C ARG A 92 26.16 12.36 22.35
N VAL A 93 25.75 12.65 23.58
CA VAL A 93 24.34 12.57 23.99
C VAL A 93 23.49 13.57 23.23
N ASP A 94 23.95 14.82 23.12
CA ASP A 94 23.25 15.88 22.39
C ASP A 94 23.08 15.48 20.91
N THR A 95 24.14 14.95 20.28
CA THR A 95 24.06 14.41 18.91
C THR A 95 23.04 13.27 18.76
N LEU A 96 22.93 12.38 19.75
CA LEU A 96 21.97 11.29 19.72
C LEU A 96 20.53 11.81 19.89
N ILE A 97 20.32 12.79 20.76
CA ILE A 97 19.02 13.47 20.94
C ILE A 97 18.59 14.11 19.62
N ASP A 98 19.46 14.87 18.96
CA ASP A 98 19.14 15.54 17.69
C ASP A 98 18.79 14.53 16.59
N LYS A 99 19.54 13.44 16.47
CA LYS A 99 19.26 12.37 15.52
C LYS A 99 17.91 11.70 15.80
N LEU A 100 17.60 11.39 17.05
CA LEU A 100 16.33 10.79 17.46
C LEU A 100 15.15 11.75 17.18
N CYS A 101 15.30 13.03 17.50
CA CYS A 101 14.30 14.06 17.16
C CYS A 101 14.06 14.12 15.65
N ALA A 102 15.12 14.13 14.84
CA ALA A 102 15.00 14.13 13.39
C ALA A 102 14.29 12.88 12.85
N SER A 103 14.62 11.69 13.37
CA SER A 103 13.96 10.44 12.99
C SER A 103 12.48 10.41 13.38
N ILE A 104 12.15 10.88 14.59
CA ILE A 104 10.76 10.98 15.07
C ILE A 104 9.97 11.96 14.20
N ASN A 105 10.53 13.14 13.93
CA ASN A 105 9.90 14.13 13.07
C ASN A 105 9.71 13.59 11.64
N ALA A 106 10.70 12.87 11.10
CA ALA A 106 10.57 12.25 9.79
C ALA A 106 9.43 11.22 9.76
N LEU A 107 9.26 10.41 10.81
CA LEU A 107 8.14 9.48 10.94
C LEU A 107 6.80 10.21 11.08
N GLU A 108 6.74 11.30 11.84
CA GLU A 108 5.52 12.10 12.01
C GLU A 108 5.10 12.82 10.73
N GLN A 109 6.07 13.29 9.93
CA GLN A 109 5.81 13.93 8.64
C GLN A 109 5.52 12.90 7.53
N ALA A 110 6.17 11.73 7.57
CA ALA A 110 5.90 10.63 6.65
C ALA A 110 4.52 9.98 6.93
N ALA A 111 4.06 10.04 8.17
CA ALA A 111 2.69 9.73 8.55
C ALA A 111 1.74 10.87 8.11
N LEU A 112 1.51 10.99 6.79
CA LEU A 112 0.17 11.35 6.29
C LEU A 112 -0.86 10.60 7.15
N PRO A 113 -1.96 11.25 7.58
CA PRO A 113 -2.84 10.73 8.63
C PRO A 113 -3.08 9.27 8.35
N LEU A 114 -2.54 8.39 9.21
CA LEU A 114 -2.59 6.94 9.03
C LEU A 114 -4.02 6.64 8.58
N PRO A 115 -4.22 6.11 7.36
CA PRO A 115 -5.57 5.84 6.88
C PRO A 115 -6.27 5.05 7.99
N LYS A 116 -7.55 5.32 8.19
CA LYS A 116 -8.41 4.60 9.14
C LYS A 116 -8.57 3.09 8.81
N LEU A 117 -7.52 2.44 8.28
CA LEU A 117 -7.35 1.00 8.14
C LEU A 117 -7.46 0.26 9.49
N HIS A 118 -7.44 0.96 10.62
CA HIS A 118 -7.68 0.33 11.92
C HIS A 118 -9.14 -0.14 12.09
N ASN A 119 -10.14 0.44 11.43
CA ASN A 119 -11.53 0.00 11.65
C ASN A 119 -11.99 -1.11 10.70
N ASP A 120 -11.51 -1.15 9.46
CA ASP A 120 -11.98 -2.16 8.50
C ASP A 120 -11.32 -3.54 8.71
N MET A 121 -10.08 -3.60 9.21
CA MET A 121 -9.42 -4.87 9.52
C MET A 121 -9.92 -5.55 10.80
N TYR A 122 -10.38 -4.78 11.80
CA TYR A 122 -10.96 -5.35 13.03
C TYR A 122 -12.47 -5.63 12.91
N GLY A 123 -13.18 -4.99 11.97
CA GLY A 123 -14.61 -5.24 11.73
C GLY A 123 -14.90 -6.62 11.12
N VAL A 124 -14.01 -7.13 10.26
CA VAL A 124 -14.19 -8.44 9.62
C VAL A 124 -13.91 -9.61 10.58
N ALA A 125 -13.11 -9.40 11.63
CA ALA A 125 -12.83 -10.42 12.64
C ALA A 125 -13.88 -10.51 13.77
N ALA A 126 -14.85 -9.59 13.81
CA ALA A 126 -15.91 -9.56 14.83
C ALA A 126 -17.24 -10.20 14.37
N ASP A 127 -17.37 -10.51 13.07
CA ASP A 127 -18.56 -11.14 12.46
C ASP A 127 -18.31 -12.61 12.04
N ILE A 128 -17.31 -13.28 12.61
CA ILE A 128 -17.09 -14.74 12.52
C ILE A 128 -17.21 -15.38 13.90
#